data_AF-A0A9W9MJG8-F1
#
_entry.id   AF-A0A9W9MJG8-F1
#
_cell.length_a   1.000
_cell.length_b   1.000
_cell.length_c   1.000
_cell.angle_alpha   90.00
_cell.angle_beta   90.00
_cell.angle_gamma   90.00
#
_symmetry.space_group_name_H-M   'P 1'
#
loop_
_entity.id
_entity.type
_entity.pdbx_description
1 polymer ?
#
loop_
_entity_poly.entity_id
_entity_poly.type
_entity_poly.pdbx_seq_one_letter_code
_entity_poly.pdbx_strand_id
1 'polypeptide(L)'
;MSGVEVFYQLHCLSNANENQDLARKYTYREYYDLSENRPEEFTDSEPTLRKHVDHCIDMLRQYLMCVGDVGIVTMNWVEKFGIYPDFSTQHKCRKFNKIVEWADEHAAPSLPYNGGIRPRVLTRSFCQHHLLDCFGVIMSICLRLRRPQLL
;
A
#
# COMPACT_ATOMS: atom_id res chain seq x y z
N MET A 1 -15.49 14.25 3.37
CA MET A 1 -14.45 13.62 4.21
C MET A 1 -13.15 13.76 3.46
N SER A 2 -12.13 14.33 4.09
CA SER A 2 -10.83 14.58 3.45
C SER A 2 -9.77 13.80 4.20
N GLY A 3 -8.83 13.18 3.48
CA GLY A 3 -7.74 12.41 4.05
C GLY A 3 -6.51 12.51 3.15
N VAL A 4 -5.35 12.12 3.67
CA VAL A 4 -4.11 12.14 2.88
C VAL A 4 -4.18 11.05 1.82
N GLU A 5 -3.94 11.43 0.57
CA GLU A 5 -4.15 10.60 -0.62
C GLU A 5 -3.40 9.25 -0.58
N VAL A 6 -2.19 9.21 0.00
CA VAL A 6 -1.39 7.98 0.09
C VAL A 6 -2.11 6.86 0.85
N PHE A 7 -3.01 7.18 1.79
CA PHE A 7 -3.77 6.17 2.51
C PHE A 7 -4.91 5.58 1.66
N TYR A 8 -5.49 6.36 0.74
CA TYR A 8 -6.46 5.85 -0.23
C TYR A 8 -5.78 4.95 -1.27
N GLN A 9 -4.58 5.32 -1.72
CA GLN A 9 -3.78 4.50 -2.62
C GLN A 9 -3.38 3.17 -1.98
N LEU A 10 -2.94 3.19 -0.71
CA LEU A 10 -2.55 1.97 0.00
C LEU A 10 -3.71 1.03 0.26
N HIS A 11 -4.91 1.53 0.55
CA HIS A 11 -6.14 0.71 0.65
C HIS A 11 -6.41 -0.14 -0.62
N CYS A 12 -5.92 0.30 -1.78
CA CYS A 12 -6.09 -0.46 -3.02
C CYS A 12 -5.20 -1.72 -3.06
N LEU A 13 -4.04 -1.69 -2.41
CA LEU A 13 -2.95 -2.66 -2.58
C LEU A 13 -2.68 -3.51 -1.33
N SER A 14 -2.75 -2.91 -0.15
CA SER A 14 -2.49 -3.56 1.13
C SER A 14 -2.73 -2.58 2.27
N ASN A 15 -3.50 -3.00 3.28
CA ASN A 15 -3.51 -2.34 4.58
C ASN A 15 -3.05 -3.30 5.67
N ALA A 16 -2.09 -2.89 6.50
CA ALA A 16 -1.39 -3.78 7.43
C ALA A 16 -2.21 -4.21 8.65
N ASN A 17 -3.40 -3.64 8.87
CA ASN A 17 -4.19 -3.91 10.08
C ASN A 17 -5.59 -4.47 9.84
N GLU A 18 -6.04 -4.65 8.60
CA GLU A 18 -7.26 -5.40 8.30
C GLU A 18 -7.45 -5.40 6.80
N ASN A 19 -7.48 -6.58 6.19
CA ASN A 19 -8.30 -7.02 5.06
C ASN A 19 -8.54 -6.13 3.81
N GLN A 20 -7.89 -4.98 3.68
CA GLN A 20 -8.12 -4.00 2.63
C GLN A 20 -7.03 -4.09 1.57
N ASP A 21 -6.95 -5.27 0.97
CA ASP A 21 -6.21 -5.52 -0.26
C ASP A 21 -7.27 -5.84 -1.31
N LEU A 22 -7.94 -4.81 -1.83
CA LEU A 22 -9.03 -5.08 -2.75
C LEU A 22 -8.51 -5.64 -4.08
N ALA A 23 -7.43 -5.07 -4.62
CA ALA A 23 -6.91 -5.43 -5.93
C ALA A 23 -6.32 -6.86 -5.96
N ARG A 24 -5.45 -7.22 -5.01
CA ARG A 24 -4.90 -8.59 -4.97
C ARG A 24 -5.97 -9.57 -4.48
N LYS A 25 -6.85 -9.26 -3.52
CA LYS A 25 -7.94 -10.23 -3.19
C LYS A 25 -8.85 -10.51 -4.38
N TYR A 26 -9.10 -9.51 -5.23
CA TYR A 26 -9.91 -9.68 -6.44
C TYR A 26 -9.26 -10.61 -7.46
N THR A 27 -7.93 -10.78 -7.47
CA THR A 27 -7.26 -11.78 -8.33
C THR A 27 -7.33 -13.20 -7.78
N TYR A 28 -7.62 -13.38 -6.49
CA TYR A 28 -7.76 -14.69 -5.82
C TYR A 28 -9.22 -14.98 -5.44
N ARG A 29 -10.16 -14.79 -6.38
CA ARG A 29 -11.60 -14.98 -6.17
C ARG A 29 -11.95 -16.35 -5.59
N GLU A 30 -11.31 -17.40 -6.09
CA GLU A 30 -11.50 -18.79 -5.64
C GLU A 30 -11.31 -18.96 -4.14
N TYR A 31 -10.41 -18.18 -3.53
CA TYR A 31 -10.16 -18.20 -2.10
C TYR A 31 -11.13 -17.28 -1.33
N TYR A 32 -11.31 -16.03 -1.81
CA TYR A 32 -12.05 -14.99 -1.09
C TYR A 32 -13.57 -15.01 -1.31
N ASP A 33 -14.08 -15.80 -2.26
CA ASP A 33 -15.53 -16.00 -2.43
C ASP A 33 -16.11 -17.05 -1.47
N LEU A 34 -15.23 -17.84 -0.82
CA LEU A 34 -15.61 -18.77 0.24
C LEU A 34 -16.09 -17.99 1.46
N SER A 35 -17.23 -18.39 2.04
CA SER A 35 -17.86 -17.68 3.16
C SER A 35 -16.94 -17.54 4.38
N GLU A 36 -16.05 -18.50 4.61
CA GLU A 36 -15.07 -18.48 5.70
C GLU A 36 -13.94 -17.45 5.52
N ASN A 37 -13.65 -17.06 4.27
CA ASN A 37 -12.56 -16.16 3.90
C ASN A 37 -13.06 -14.82 3.33
N ARG A 38 -14.38 -14.67 3.15
CA ARG A 38 -14.98 -13.50 2.49
C ARG A 38 -14.75 -12.24 3.32
N PRO A 39 -14.00 -11.26 2.81
CA PRO A 39 -13.82 -9.99 3.49
C PRO A 39 -15.09 -9.13 3.38
N GLU A 40 -15.24 -8.16 4.27
CA GLU A 40 -16.43 -7.27 4.31
C GLU A 40 -16.62 -6.53 2.98
N GLU A 41 -15.54 -6.12 2.34
CA GLU A 41 -15.54 -5.41 1.06
C GLU A 41 -16.09 -6.26 -0.11
N PHE A 42 -16.20 -7.59 0.07
CA PHE A 42 -16.73 -8.54 -0.92
C PHE A 42 -18.20 -8.93 -0.63
N THR A 43 -18.86 -8.20 0.27
CA THR A 43 -20.31 -8.35 0.54
C THR A 43 -21.17 -7.57 -0.45
N ASP A 44 -20.59 -6.59 -1.13
CA ASP A 44 -21.24 -5.85 -2.21
C ASP A 44 -21.54 -6.74 -3.42
N SER A 45 -22.48 -6.30 -4.27
CA SER A 45 -22.77 -6.99 -5.53
C SER A 45 -21.55 -7.04 -6.46
N GLU A 46 -21.43 -8.10 -7.27
CA GLU A 46 -20.32 -8.25 -8.24
C GLU A 46 -20.05 -7.01 -9.12
N PRO A 47 -21.07 -6.33 -9.70
CA PRO A 47 -20.83 -5.13 -10.49
C PRO A 47 -20.23 -3.98 -9.66
N THR A 48 -20.64 -3.84 -8.40
CA THR A 48 -20.11 -2.82 -7.48
C THR A 48 -18.66 -3.13 -7.13
N LEU A 49 -18.37 -4.38 -6.78
CA LEU A 49 -17.02 -4.83 -6.42
C LEU A 49 -16.04 -4.62 -7.59
N ARG A 50 -16.43 -5.04 -8.81
CA ARG A 50 -15.62 -4.82 -10.01
C ARG A 50 -15.38 -3.34 -10.28
N LYS A 51 -16.40 -2.49 -10.19
CA LYS A 51 -16.27 -1.04 -10.37
C LYS A 51 -15.31 -0.42 -9.34
N HIS A 52 -15.35 -0.90 -8.10
CA HIS A 52 -14.43 -0.46 -7.05
C HIS A 52 -12.98 -0.82 -7.42
N VAL A 53 -12.72 -2.08 -7.81
CA VAL A 53 -11.39 -2.51 -8.25
C VAL A 53 -10.89 -1.71 -9.46
N ASP A 54 -11.75 -1.47 -10.46
CA ASP A 54 -11.40 -0.66 -11.63
C ASP A 54 -11.02 0.78 -11.23
N HIS A 55 -11.77 1.37 -10.30
CA HIS A 55 -11.46 2.70 -9.74
C HIS A 55 -10.13 2.72 -8.98
N CYS A 56 -9.85 1.69 -8.18
CA CYS A 56 -8.58 1.53 -7.48
C CYS A 56 -7.39 1.47 -8.46
N ILE A 57 -7.51 0.65 -9.52
CA ILE A 57 -6.45 0.50 -10.53
C ILE A 57 -6.24 1.81 -11.29
N ASP A 58 -7.31 2.51 -11.68
CA ASP A 58 -7.18 3.78 -12.39
C ASP A 58 -6.57 4.88 -11.51
N MET A 59 -6.96 4.95 -10.24
CA MET A 59 -6.36 5.89 -9.29
C MET A 59 -4.85 5.64 -9.11
N LEU A 60 -4.43 4.38 -8.96
CA LEU A 60 -3.01 4.03 -8.89
C LEU A 60 -2.27 4.38 -10.18
N ARG A 61 -2.88 4.11 -11.35
CA ARG A 61 -2.31 4.49 -12.65
C ARG A 61 -2.11 6.00 -12.74
N GLN A 62 -3.11 6.79 -12.37
CA GLN A 62 -3.02 8.26 -12.36
C GLN A 62 -1.90 8.75 -11.42
N TYR A 63 -1.79 8.17 -10.22
CA TYR A 63 -0.74 8.52 -9.27
C TYR A 63 0.66 8.17 -9.79
N LEU A 64 0.85 6.99 -10.37
CA LEU A 64 2.14 6.57 -10.95
C LEU A 64 2.58 7.51 -12.07
N MET A 65 1.64 7.97 -12.91
CA MET A 65 1.91 8.98 -13.93
C MET A 65 2.24 10.36 -13.34
N CYS A 66 1.63 10.71 -12.20
CA CYS A 66 1.87 11.97 -11.51
C CYS A 66 3.25 12.01 -10.85
N VAL A 67 3.65 10.93 -10.17
CA VAL A 67 4.99 10.83 -9.57
C VAL A 67 6.06 10.73 -10.64
N GLY A 68 5.81 9.93 -11.70
CA GLY A 68 6.69 9.83 -12.87
C GLY A 68 8.10 9.41 -12.52
N ASP A 69 8.28 8.21 -11.94
CA ASP A 69 9.61 7.71 -11.61
C ASP A 69 10.49 7.53 -12.86
N VAL A 70 11.69 8.09 -12.81
CA VAL A 70 12.68 8.09 -13.90
C VAL A 70 13.82 7.10 -13.65
N GLY A 71 13.70 6.24 -12.65
CA GLY A 71 14.63 5.14 -12.39
C GLY A 71 14.79 4.24 -13.62
N ILE A 72 16.03 3.96 -14.00
CA ILE A 72 16.34 3.12 -15.17
C ILE A 72 16.36 1.66 -14.73
N VAL A 73 15.40 0.87 -15.22
CA VAL A 73 15.40 -0.59 -15.06
C VAL A 73 16.41 -1.19 -16.04
N THR A 74 17.42 -1.87 -15.51
CA THR A 74 18.39 -2.64 -16.31
C THR A 74 17.91 -4.07 -16.49
N MET A 75 18.51 -4.79 -17.44
CA MET A 75 18.22 -6.21 -17.66
C MET A 75 19.44 -7.04 -17.26
N ASN A 76 19.24 -8.05 -16.42
CA ASN A 76 20.28 -8.97 -15.97
C ASN A 76 20.00 -10.39 -16.45
N TRP A 77 21.05 -11.21 -16.59
CA TRP A 77 20.88 -12.63 -16.88
C TRP A 77 20.68 -13.42 -15.58
N VAL A 78 19.62 -14.22 -15.51
CA VAL A 78 19.27 -15.07 -14.38
C VAL A 78 19.18 -16.51 -14.85
N GLU A 79 19.94 -17.40 -14.22
CA GLU A 79 20.20 -18.78 -14.67
C GLU A 79 18.96 -19.59 -15.08
N LYS A 80 17.82 -19.37 -14.40
CA LYS A 80 16.55 -20.08 -14.69
C LYS A 80 15.55 -19.31 -15.55
N PHE A 81 15.74 -18.00 -15.71
CA PHE A 81 14.75 -17.10 -16.32
C PHE A 81 15.28 -16.37 -17.57
N GLY A 82 16.57 -16.50 -17.88
CA GLY A 82 17.20 -15.78 -18.98
C GLY A 82 17.35 -14.28 -18.67
N ILE A 83 17.07 -13.42 -19.63
CA ILE A 83 17.14 -11.97 -19.46
C ILE A 83 15.92 -11.50 -18.64
N TYR A 84 16.17 -10.90 -17.48
CA TYR A 84 15.14 -10.49 -16.53
C TYR A 84 15.37 -9.05 -16.03
N PRO A 85 14.32 -8.22 -15.85
CA PRO A 85 14.48 -6.85 -15.37
C PRO A 85 14.94 -6.79 -13.91
N ASP A 86 15.86 -5.87 -13.62
CA ASP A 86 16.30 -5.55 -12.26
C ASP A 86 15.54 -4.33 -11.73
N PHE A 87 14.59 -4.59 -10.84
CA PHE A 87 13.81 -3.56 -10.15
C PHE A 87 14.53 -2.99 -8.91
N SER A 88 15.77 -3.40 -8.64
CA SER A 88 16.57 -2.90 -7.52
C SER A 88 17.19 -1.52 -7.83
N THR A 89 16.38 -0.62 -8.38
CA THR A 89 16.80 0.72 -8.78
C THR A 89 16.85 1.68 -7.60
N GLN A 90 17.60 2.78 -7.74
CA GLN A 90 17.64 3.81 -6.71
C GLN A 90 16.42 4.73 -6.84
N HIS A 91 15.69 4.90 -5.73
CA HIS A 91 14.51 5.76 -5.65
C HIS A 91 14.70 6.85 -4.59
N LYS A 92 14.06 8.01 -4.80
CA LYS A 92 13.98 9.07 -3.78
C LYS A 92 12.66 8.99 -3.05
N CYS A 93 12.68 8.44 -1.85
CA CYS A 93 11.49 8.27 -1.03
C CYS A 93 11.21 9.49 -0.14
N ARG A 94 9.92 9.78 0.10
CA ARG A 94 9.52 10.65 1.21
C ARG A 94 9.61 9.89 2.54
N LYS A 95 9.85 10.60 3.63
CA LYS A 95 9.83 10.01 4.98
C LYS A 95 8.39 9.63 5.35
N PHE A 96 8.00 8.39 5.09
CA PHE A 96 6.61 7.93 5.25
C PHE A 96 6.11 8.11 6.69
N ASN A 97 6.95 7.84 7.69
CA ASN A 97 6.61 8.07 9.10
C ASN A 97 6.22 9.53 9.39
N LYS A 98 6.85 10.51 8.73
CA LYS A 98 6.51 11.92 8.88
C LYS A 98 5.16 12.27 8.25
N ILE A 99 4.77 11.56 7.20
CA ILE A 99 3.44 11.71 6.58
C ILE A 99 2.37 11.13 7.51
N VAL A 100 2.65 9.97 8.12
CA VAL A 100 1.80 9.34 9.13
C VAL A 100 1.65 10.27 10.33
N GLU A 101 2.74 10.65 10.99
CA GLU A 101 2.73 11.56 12.15
C GLU A 101 1.92 12.84 11.86
N TRP A 102 2.13 13.47 10.70
CA TRP A 102 1.39 14.67 10.31
C TRP A 102 -0.11 14.40 10.12
N ALA A 103 -0.49 13.29 9.46
CA ALA A 103 -1.89 12.95 9.26
C ALA A 103 -2.65 12.71 10.59
N ASP A 104 -1.94 12.24 11.61
CA ASP A 104 -2.50 11.91 12.93
C ASP A 104 -2.82 13.14 13.73
N GLU A 105 -1.85 14.05 13.74
CA GLU A 105 -1.95 15.34 14.40
C GLU A 105 -3.07 16.19 13.80
N HIS A 106 -3.33 16.03 12.50
CA HIS A 106 -4.33 16.79 11.76
C HIS A 106 -5.59 16.00 11.44
N ALA A 107 -5.77 14.81 12.03
CA ALA A 107 -6.94 13.99 11.80
C ALA A 107 -8.20 14.73 12.29
N ALA A 108 -9.19 14.84 11.40
CA ALA A 108 -10.49 15.39 11.77
C ALA A 108 -11.10 14.56 12.93
N PRO A 109 -11.79 15.20 13.89
CA PRO A 109 -12.49 14.48 14.95
C PRO A 109 -13.39 13.40 14.35
N SER A 110 -13.37 12.21 14.95
CA SER A 110 -14.27 11.13 14.56
C SER A 110 -15.72 11.61 14.72
N LEU A 111 -16.42 11.77 13.60
CA LEU A 111 -17.84 12.10 13.63
C LEU A 111 -18.64 10.83 14.00
N PRO A 112 -19.72 10.97 14.80
CA PRO A 112 -20.65 9.88 14.99
C PRO A 112 -21.24 9.48 13.64
N TYR A 113 -21.09 8.21 13.27
CA TYR A 113 -21.72 7.60 12.10
C TYR A 113 -22.74 6.58 12.61
N ASN A 114 -23.91 6.48 11.96
CA ASN A 114 -24.95 5.54 12.38
C ASN A 114 -24.41 4.11 12.24
N GLY A 115 -24.02 3.51 13.38
CA GLY A 115 -23.39 2.19 13.46
C GLY A 115 -22.02 2.15 14.16
N GLY A 116 -21.40 3.29 14.50
CA GLY A 116 -20.15 3.31 15.27
C GLY A 116 -19.36 4.63 15.22
N ILE A 117 -18.27 4.68 15.99
CA ILE A 117 -17.27 5.75 15.88
C ILE A 117 -16.36 5.39 14.72
N ARG A 118 -16.30 6.21 13.65
CA ARG A 118 -15.27 6.00 12.62
C ARG A 118 -13.90 6.15 13.30
N PRO A 119 -13.00 5.15 13.22
CA PRO A 119 -11.70 5.25 13.85
C PRO A 119 -11.04 6.55 13.39
N ARG A 120 -10.50 7.32 14.34
CA ARG A 120 -9.45 8.30 14.04
C ARG A 120 -8.44 7.54 13.19
N VAL A 121 -8.15 8.04 11.98
CA VAL A 121 -7.21 7.44 10.99
C VAL A 121 -6.16 6.65 11.78
N LEU A 122 -6.29 5.31 11.79
CA LEU A 122 -5.55 4.45 12.72
C LEU A 122 -4.11 4.35 12.25
N THR A 123 -3.30 5.19 12.82
CA THR A 123 -1.91 5.44 12.40
C THR A 123 -0.93 5.15 13.52
N ARG A 124 -1.37 5.27 14.77
CA ARG A 124 -0.57 4.85 15.94
C ARG A 124 -0.38 3.34 16.03
N SER A 125 -1.36 2.52 15.63
CA SER A 125 -1.21 1.06 15.66
C SER A 125 -0.26 0.51 14.59
N PHE A 126 0.10 1.32 13.60
CA PHE A 126 0.85 0.89 12.41
C PHE A 126 2.36 0.69 12.68
N CYS A 127 2.93 1.39 13.66
CA CYS A 127 4.38 1.35 13.91
C CYS A 127 4.77 0.64 15.21
N GLN A 128 3.81 0.36 16.10
CA GLN A 128 4.13 -0.06 17.47
C GLN A 128 4.11 -1.58 17.69
N HIS A 129 3.57 -2.38 16.76
CA HIS A 129 3.43 -3.84 16.92
C HIS A 129 4.28 -4.70 15.96
N HIS A 130 4.90 -4.15 14.92
CA HIS A 130 5.81 -4.89 14.02
C HIS A 130 7.20 -4.23 13.95
N LEU A 131 7.90 -4.18 15.09
CA LEU A 131 9.33 -3.86 15.14
C LEU A 131 10.22 -4.87 14.37
N LEU A 132 9.66 -5.96 13.83
CA LEU A 132 10.44 -7.00 13.16
C LEU A 132 10.13 -7.23 11.66
N ASP A 133 8.97 -6.84 11.11
CA ASP A 133 8.65 -7.20 9.70
C ASP A 133 8.44 -6.02 8.73
N CYS A 134 8.22 -4.79 9.20
CA CYS A 134 8.21 -3.60 8.33
C CYS A 134 9.64 -3.00 8.12
N PHE A 135 10.58 -3.36 8.99
CA PHE A 135 11.96 -2.88 8.96
C PHE A 135 12.80 -3.56 7.86
N GLY A 136 12.45 -4.78 7.47
CA GLY A 136 13.32 -5.63 6.63
C GLY A 136 13.40 -5.24 5.16
N VAL A 137 12.28 -4.93 4.51
CA VAL A 137 12.24 -4.81 3.04
C VAL A 137 12.24 -3.35 2.57
N ILE A 138 11.33 -2.52 3.11
CA ILE A 138 11.24 -1.10 2.74
C ILE A 138 12.44 -0.32 3.27
N MET A 139 12.92 -0.67 4.47
CA MET A 139 14.12 -0.04 5.02
C MET A 139 15.42 -0.63 4.45
N SER A 140 15.46 -1.87 3.94
CA SER A 140 16.65 -2.33 3.18
C SER A 140 16.84 -1.60 1.86
N ILE A 141 15.74 -1.19 1.20
CA ILE A 141 15.79 -0.37 -0.02
C ILE A 141 16.23 1.07 0.32
N CYS A 142 15.76 1.64 1.44
CA CYS A 142 16.15 2.99 1.87
C CYS A 142 17.51 3.09 2.60
N LEU A 143 17.95 2.08 3.37
CA LEU A 143 19.17 2.12 4.21
C LEU A 143 20.42 1.56 3.52
N ARG A 144 20.31 0.82 2.40
CA ARG A 144 21.49 0.50 1.57
C ARG A 144 22.18 1.76 1.01
N LEU A 145 21.53 2.92 1.09
CA LEU A 145 22.06 4.23 0.68
C LEU A 145 22.85 4.98 1.79
N ARG A 146 23.20 4.33 2.92
CA ARG A 146 23.99 4.95 4.01
C ARG A 146 25.36 4.32 4.29
N ARG A 147 25.87 3.44 3.44
CA ARG A 147 27.29 3.10 3.48
C ARG A 147 28.04 4.03 2.52
N PRO A 148 28.93 4.93 3.00
CA PRO A 148 29.93 5.49 2.12
C PRO A 148 30.75 4.31 1.57
N GLN A 149 30.88 4.23 0.25
CA GLN A 149 31.92 3.41 -0.38
C GLN A 149 33.27 3.99 0.08
N LEU A 150 33.79 3.44 1.17
CA LEU A 150 35.23 3.43 1.44
C LEU A 150 35.77 2.15 0.82
N LEU A 151 36.22 2.27 -0.42
CA LEU A 151 37.45 1.74 -1.03
C LEU A 151 37.41 2.02 -2.53
#